data_AF-A0A6B3EEN1-F1
#
_entry.id   AF-A0A6B3EEN1-F1
#
_cell.length_a   1.000
_cell.length_b   1.000
_cell.length_c   1.000
_cell.angle_alpha   90.00
_cell.angle_beta   90.00
_cell.angle_gamma   90.00
#
_symmetry.space_group_name_H-M   'P 1'
#
loop_
_entity.id
_entity.type
_entity.pdbx_description
1 polymer ?
#
loop_
_entity_poly.entity_id
_entity_poly.type
_entity_poly.pdbx_seq_one_letter_code
_entity_poly.pdbx_strand_id
1 'polypeptide(L)'
;TGDGVLCPEAEIPGVAYPGGYAESVIVPAVALAAIPDGLGAVDAAPLACAGVTVYNALRRSAARAGDTVAILGLGGLGHLGVQFAA
;
A
#
# COMPACT_ATOMS: atom_id res chain seq x y z
N THR A 1 7.88 -5.39 -19.70
CA THR A 1 6.81 -4.65 -19.01
C THR A 1 7.46 -3.91 -17.85
N GLY A 2 7.47 -2.57 -17.84
CA GLY A 2 8.17 -1.77 -16.82
C GLY A 2 7.45 -1.70 -15.46
N ASP A 3 6.88 -2.80 -14.98
CA ASP A 3 6.20 -2.87 -13.67
C ASP A 3 7.24 -3.09 -12.57
N GLY A 4 7.62 -2.01 -11.89
CA GLY A 4 8.64 -2.02 -10.82
C GLY A 4 8.28 -2.93 -9.65
N VAL A 5 6.99 -3.24 -9.43
CA VAL A 5 6.54 -4.14 -8.35
C VAL A 5 6.98 -5.58 -8.57
N LEU A 6 7.24 -5.97 -9.82
CA LEU A 6 7.66 -7.33 -10.20
C LEU A 6 9.17 -7.44 -10.45
N CYS A 7 9.96 -6.40 -10.12
CA CYS A 7 11.40 -6.44 -10.30
C CYS A 7 12.03 -7.52 -9.39
N PRO A 8 12.79 -8.48 -9.94
CA PRO A 8 13.40 -9.55 -9.15
C PRO A 8 14.51 -9.06 -8.21
N GLU A 9 15.07 -7.88 -8.50
CA GLU A 9 16.11 -7.21 -7.74
C GLU A 9 15.54 -6.08 -6.86
N ALA A 10 14.21 -6.03 -6.66
CA ALA A 10 13.59 -5.03 -5.81
C ALA A 10 14.05 -5.15 -4.35
N GLU A 11 14.47 -4.03 -3.76
CA GLU A 11 14.82 -3.94 -2.34
C GLU A 11 13.70 -3.29 -1.53
N ILE A 12 13.24 -3.98 -0.49
CA ILE A 12 12.12 -3.52 0.36
C ILE A 12 12.69 -2.97 1.68
N PRO A 13 12.36 -1.72 2.07
CA PRO A 13 12.80 -1.15 3.35
C PRO A 13 12.26 -1.97 4.52
N GLY A 14 13.10 -2.23 5.52
CA GLY A 14 12.78 -3.09 6.67
C GLY A 14 12.91 -4.59 6.40
N VAL A 15 13.24 -5.00 5.16
CA VAL A 15 13.54 -6.40 4.80
C VAL A 15 14.98 -6.50 4.27
N ALA A 16 15.32 -5.72 3.25
CA ALA A 16 16.64 -5.75 2.60
C ALA A 16 17.64 -4.78 3.25
N TYR A 17 17.16 -3.67 3.80
CA TYR A 17 17.96 -2.62 4.47
C TYR A 17 17.12 -2.00 5.62
N PRO A 18 17.72 -1.20 6.53
CA PRO A 18 17.00 -0.61 7.66
C PRO A 18 15.73 0.14 7.26
N GLY A 19 14.64 -0.07 8.01
CA GLY A 19 13.32 0.51 7.75
C GLY A 19 12.98 1.69 8.67
N GLY A 20 11.70 2.10 8.63
CA GLY A 20 11.20 3.28 9.33
C GLY A 20 10.96 3.16 10.85
N TYR A 21 11.34 2.05 11.50
CA TYR A 21 11.32 1.95 12.97
C TYR A 21 12.55 2.62 13.58
N ALA A 22 12.71 3.90 13.26
CA ALA A 22 13.83 4.77 13.61
C ALA A 22 13.38 6.25 13.49
N GLU A 23 14.16 7.19 14.03
CA GLU A 23 13.89 8.63 13.88
C GLU A 23 14.11 9.14 12.45
N SER A 24 14.91 8.42 11.64
CA SER A 24 15.14 8.71 10.22
C SER A 24 15.50 7.44 9.45
N VAL A 25 15.30 7.45 8.13
CA VAL A 25 15.62 6.33 7.23
C VAL A 25 16.15 6.87 5.89
N ILE A 26 17.10 6.14 5.28
CA ILE A 26 17.59 6.41 3.93
C ILE A 26 16.81 5.52 2.97
N VAL A 27 16.18 6.12 1.97
CA VAL A 27 15.41 5.41 0.93
C VAL A 27 15.68 5.98 -0.46
N PRO A 28 15.58 5.18 -1.53
CA PRO A 28 15.65 5.71 -2.89
C PRO A 28 14.53 6.70 -3.17
N ALA A 29 14.85 7.88 -3.72
CA ALA A 29 13.85 8.90 -4.00
C ALA A 29 12.72 8.42 -4.94
N VAL A 30 13.03 7.48 -5.85
CA VAL A 30 12.06 6.87 -6.78
C VAL A 30 11.05 5.95 -6.09
N ALA A 31 11.31 5.52 -4.86
CA ALA A 31 10.41 4.67 -4.07
C ALA A 31 9.46 5.48 -3.17
N LEU A 32 9.60 6.80 -3.15
CA LEU A 32 8.76 7.70 -2.35
C LEU A 32 7.46 8.02 -3.08
N ALA A 33 6.37 8.08 -2.31
CA ALA A 33 5.10 8.65 -2.74
C ALA A 33 4.85 9.94 -1.93
N ALA A 34 4.39 10.99 -2.61
CA ALA A 34 4.03 12.24 -1.94
C ALA A 34 2.77 12.05 -1.09
N ILE A 35 2.81 12.53 0.15
CA ILE A 35 1.62 12.61 1.01
C ILE A 35 0.87 13.91 0.64
N PRO A 36 -0.43 13.85 0.30
CA PRO A 36 -1.20 15.04 -0.06
C PRO A 36 -1.35 16.05 1.09
N ASP A 37 -1.41 17.34 0.76
CA ASP A 37 -1.69 18.44 1.69
C ASP A 37 -3.11 18.30 2.26
N GLY A 38 -3.26 17.66 3.42
CA GLY A 38 -4.56 17.37 4.03
C GLY A 38 -4.67 15.96 4.60
N LEU A 39 -3.73 15.07 4.27
CA LEU A 39 -3.62 13.75 4.88
C LEU A 39 -2.50 13.74 5.92
N GLY A 40 -2.84 13.45 7.17
CA GLY A 40 -1.86 13.34 8.25
C GLY A 40 -0.91 12.15 8.05
N ALA A 41 0.33 12.29 8.51
CA ALA A 41 1.35 11.23 8.36
C ALA A 41 0.93 9.89 8.99
N VAL A 42 0.22 9.94 10.13
CA VAL A 42 -0.27 8.75 10.84
C VAL A 42 -1.30 7.98 10.00
N ASP A 43 -2.22 8.70 9.36
CA ASP A 43 -3.25 8.10 8.50
C ASP A 43 -2.68 7.66 7.14
N ALA A 44 -1.67 8.37 6.64
CA ALA A 44 -0.96 8.01 5.41
C ALA A 44 -0.09 6.75 5.56
N ALA A 45 0.54 6.55 6.73
CA ALA A 45 1.47 5.46 6.98
C ALA A 45 0.96 4.06 6.57
N PRO A 46 -0.25 3.60 6.98
CA PRO A 46 -0.75 2.29 6.57
C PRO A 46 -1.07 2.20 5.07
N LEU A 47 -1.27 3.33 4.37
CA LEU A 47 -1.58 3.33 2.94
C LEU A 47 -0.38 2.90 2.08
N ALA A 48 0.85 3.16 2.53
CA ALA A 48 2.08 2.82 1.81
C ALA A 48 2.32 1.30 1.70
N CYS A 49 1.64 0.47 2.50
CA CYS A 49 1.71 -0.98 2.42
C CYS A 49 0.32 -1.62 2.36
N ALA A 50 -0.46 -1.55 3.44
CA ALA A 50 -1.76 -2.20 3.50
C ALA A 50 -2.76 -1.60 2.50
N GLY A 51 -2.81 -0.26 2.42
CA GLY A 51 -3.74 0.43 1.53
C GLY A 51 -3.44 0.14 0.06
N VAL A 52 -2.21 0.40 -0.40
CA VAL A 52 -1.81 0.16 -1.79
C VAL A 52 -1.96 -1.31 -2.18
N THR A 53 -1.71 -2.25 -1.26
CA THR A 53 -1.92 -3.68 -1.51
C THR A 53 -3.37 -3.98 -1.81
N VAL A 54 -4.29 -3.54 -0.96
CA VAL A 54 -5.72 -3.85 -1.12
C VAL A 54 -6.35 -3.07 -2.27
N TYR A 55 -5.98 -1.80 -2.44
CA TYR A 55 -6.39 -1.02 -3.61
C TYR A 55 -5.95 -1.67 -4.93
N ASN A 56 -4.71 -2.15 -4.99
CA ASN A 56 -4.19 -2.88 -6.15
C ASN A 56 -4.92 -4.22 -6.36
N ALA A 57 -5.28 -4.94 -5.29
CA ALA A 57 -6.04 -6.17 -5.38
C ALA A 57 -7.43 -5.90 -5.99
N LEU A 58 -8.14 -4.88 -5.52
CA LEU A 58 -9.45 -4.49 -6.04
C LEU A 58 -9.37 -4.07 -7.52
N ARG A 59 -8.45 -3.17 -7.88
CA ARG A 59 -8.33 -2.68 -9.28
C ARG A 59 -7.92 -3.77 -10.27
N ARG A 60 -7.19 -4.80 -9.81
CA ARG A 60 -6.75 -5.94 -10.64
C ARG A 60 -7.77 -7.09 -10.62
N SER A 61 -8.81 -7.00 -9.80
CA SER A 61 -9.89 -7.98 -9.75
C SER A 61 -10.91 -7.78 -10.89
N ALA A 62 -11.82 -8.74 -11.01
CA ALA A 62 -12.96 -8.63 -11.92
C ALA A 62 -14.07 -7.69 -11.40
N ALA A 63 -14.04 -7.29 -10.12
CA ALA A 63 -15.10 -6.48 -9.50
C ALA A 63 -15.20 -5.10 -10.15
N ARG A 64 -16.43 -4.62 -10.29
CA ARG A 64 -16.81 -3.30 -10.81
C ARG A 64 -17.71 -2.58 -9.80
N ALA A 65 -17.92 -1.29 -10.01
CA ALA A 65 -18.87 -0.53 -9.21
C ALA A 65 -20.26 -1.19 -9.26
N GLY A 66 -20.84 -1.44 -8.09
CA GLY A 66 -22.11 -2.14 -7.93
C GLY A 66 -21.99 -3.66 -7.68
N ASP A 67 -20.82 -4.26 -7.89
CA ASP A 67 -20.59 -5.67 -7.56
C ASP A 67 -20.46 -5.88 -6.05
N THR A 68 -20.91 -7.03 -5.56
CA THR A 68 -20.67 -7.46 -4.18
C THR A 68 -19.25 -8.00 -4.04
N VAL A 69 -18.46 -7.39 -3.16
CA VAL A 69 -17.08 -7.82 -2.84
C VAL A 69 -17.04 -8.48 -1.46
N ALA A 70 -16.43 -9.67 -1.38
CA ALA A 70 -16.17 -10.33 -0.10
C ALA A 70 -14.75 -9.98 0.40
N ILE A 71 -14.66 -9.43 1.61
CA ILE A 71 -13.39 -9.18 2.29
C ILE A 71 -13.18 -10.27 3.36
N LEU A 72 -12.27 -11.20 3.12
CA LEU A 72 -11.95 -12.27 4.05
C LEU A 72 -10.81 -11.85 4.99
N GLY A 73 -11.17 -11.51 6.22
CA GLY A 73 -10.26 -11.07 7.28
C GLY A 73 -10.31 -9.55 7.51
N LEU A 74 -10.49 -9.12 8.75
CA LEU A 74 -10.70 -7.72 9.14
C LEU A 74 -9.57 -7.20 10.05
N GLY A 75 -8.35 -7.26 9.54
CA GLY A 75 -7.16 -6.67 10.17
C GLY A 75 -6.71 -5.35 9.52
N GLY A 76 -5.42 -5.06 9.58
CA GLY A 76 -4.83 -3.84 8.99
C GLY A 76 -5.13 -3.68 7.49
N LEU A 77 -5.10 -4.76 6.70
CA LEU A 77 -5.49 -4.72 5.28
C LEU A 77 -7.02 -4.72 5.11
N GLY A 78 -7.68 -5.65 5.79
CA GLY A 78 -9.11 -5.89 5.61
C GLY A 78 -10.00 -4.69 5.87
N HIS A 79 -9.74 -3.93 6.94
CA HIS A 79 -10.56 -2.75 7.25
C HIS A 79 -10.41 -1.64 6.20
N LEU A 80 -9.26 -1.52 5.53
CA LEU A 80 -9.08 -0.63 4.38
C LEU A 80 -9.79 -1.21 3.14
N GLY A 81 -9.78 -2.53 2.97
CA GLY A 81 -10.52 -3.20 1.91
C GLY A 81 -12.01 -2.96 1.95
N VAL A 82 -12.60 -2.97 3.15
CA VAL A 82 -14.01 -2.59 3.33
C VAL A 82 -14.25 -1.15 2.90
N GLN A 83 -13.38 -0.21 3.28
CA GLN A 83 -13.52 1.20 2.92
C GLN A 83 -13.35 1.47 1.42
N PHE A 84 -12.45 0.74 0.74
CA PHE A 84 -12.23 0.92 -0.70
C PHE A 84 -13.25 0.20 -1.58
N ALA A 85 -13.90 -0.86 -1.07
CA ALA A 85 -14.93 -1.60 -1.78
C ALA A 85 -16.35 -1.07 -1.54
N ALA A 86 -16.53 -0.23 -0.51
CA ALA A 86 -17.78 0.48 -0.22
C ALA A 86 -18.05 1.59 -1.25
#